data_AF-A0A954TSR7-F1
#
_entry.id   AF-A0A954TSR7-F1
#
_cell.length_a   1.000
_cell.length_b   1.000
_cell.length_c   1.000
_cell.angle_alpha   90.00
_cell.angle_beta   90.00
_cell.angle_gamma   90.00
#
_symmetry.space_group_name_H-M   'P 1'
#
loop_
_entity.id
_entity.type
_entity.pdbx_description
1 polymer ?
#
loop_
_entity_poly.entity_id
_entity_poly.type
_entity_poly.pdbx_seq_one_letter_code
_entity_poly.pdbx_strand_id
1 'polypeptide(L)'
;MSSDDLTPDSSGPGQPGEPQPNPPLRARVPDHVAGGTFSTGAIVMTGPSEYIVDFLQTIGRPHKVAARVVIPHPVMPQFIEALTTNLDLYRNRFGDPVSPQPQPPNPDVRRPSPQEIYDDLKMPDEVLSGTYANGVMIGHGATEFGLDFLTSFFPQSAVSARVFVAAGQVPRLLESLKGAVRQFEQRRLGNPPPASPPPVAPPQPPTSSPPDSPSGSPPDTPPDSPSAGPETGEGQ
;
A
#
# COMPACT_ATOMS: atom_id res chain seq x y z
N MET A 1 -14.00 -85.23 -5.71
CA MET A 1 -14.05 -85.07 -7.17
C MET A 1 -13.60 -83.66 -7.49
N SER A 2 -12.65 -83.57 -8.42
CA SER A 2 -11.95 -82.38 -8.91
C SER A 2 -12.85 -81.30 -9.51
N SER A 3 -12.43 -80.03 -9.46
CA SER A 3 -11.88 -79.30 -10.62
C SER A 3 -12.00 -77.77 -10.52
N ASP A 4 -10.85 -77.12 -10.75
CA ASP A 4 -10.53 -75.89 -11.53
C ASP A 4 -11.45 -74.65 -11.45
N ASP A 5 -10.92 -73.51 -10.96
CA ASP A 5 -10.22 -72.42 -11.71
C ASP A 5 -11.17 -71.53 -12.52
N LEU A 6 -11.22 -70.23 -12.18
CA LEU A 6 -11.30 -69.10 -13.11
C LEU A 6 -11.44 -67.78 -12.33
N THR A 7 -10.35 -67.02 -12.28
CA THR A 7 -10.42 -65.56 -12.14
C THR A 7 -11.06 -64.95 -13.37
N PRO A 8 -11.75 -63.80 -13.23
CA PRO A 8 -11.40 -62.72 -14.13
C PRO A 8 -11.13 -61.40 -13.40
N ASP A 9 -9.99 -60.83 -13.78
CA ASP A 9 -9.66 -59.42 -13.76
C ASP A 9 -10.77 -58.61 -14.44
N SER A 10 -11.27 -57.57 -13.78
CA SER A 10 -11.94 -56.47 -14.47
C SER A 10 -11.66 -55.17 -13.72
N SER A 11 -10.46 -54.68 -13.97
CA SER A 11 -10.06 -53.28 -13.92
C SER A 11 -11.11 -52.40 -14.62
N GLY A 12 -12.00 -51.78 -13.85
CA GLY A 12 -12.96 -50.78 -14.36
C GLY A 12 -12.28 -49.43 -14.59
N PRO A 13 -12.64 -48.68 -15.67
CA PRO A 13 -11.99 -47.42 -16.00
C PRO A 13 -12.30 -46.38 -14.91
N GLY A 14 -11.25 -45.66 -14.50
CA GLY A 14 -11.28 -44.67 -13.43
C GLY A 14 -12.43 -43.69 -13.59
N GLN A 15 -13.28 -43.62 -12.57
CA GLN A 15 -14.14 -42.46 -12.37
C GLN A 15 -13.23 -41.22 -12.30
N PRO A 16 -13.50 -40.16 -13.09
CA PRO A 16 -12.84 -38.89 -12.88
C PRO A 16 -13.18 -38.44 -11.46
N GLY A 17 -12.17 -38.44 -10.58
CA GLY A 17 -12.33 -38.00 -9.21
C GLY A 17 -12.95 -36.62 -9.20
N GLU A 18 -14.06 -36.48 -8.47
CA GLU A 18 -14.64 -35.18 -8.16
C GLU A 18 -13.51 -34.25 -7.68
N PRO A 19 -13.45 -33.00 -8.14
CA PRO A 19 -12.44 -32.06 -7.67
C PRO A 19 -12.59 -31.93 -6.16
N GLN A 20 -11.69 -32.58 -5.42
CA GLN A 20 -11.56 -32.41 -3.99
C GLN A 20 -11.43 -30.91 -3.76
N PRO A 21 -12.30 -30.27 -2.96
CA PRO A 21 -12.13 -28.86 -2.64
C PRO A 21 -10.74 -28.72 -2.04
N ASN A 22 -9.88 -27.95 -2.69
CA ASN A 22 -8.53 -27.68 -2.20
C ASN A 22 -8.64 -27.39 -0.70
N PRO A 23 -7.91 -28.11 0.17
CA PRO A 23 -7.91 -27.80 1.59
C PRO A 23 -7.59 -26.30 1.71
N PRO A 24 -8.30 -25.54 2.57
CA PRO A 24 -8.08 -24.11 2.67
C PRO A 24 -6.58 -23.89 2.91
N LEU A 25 -5.92 -23.25 1.94
CA LEU A 25 -4.47 -23.13 1.89
C LEU A 25 -4.04 -22.29 3.11
N ARG A 26 -3.75 -22.94 4.24
CA ARG A 26 -3.37 -22.22 5.47
C ARG A 26 -1.96 -21.69 5.25
N ALA A 27 -1.82 -20.37 5.38
CA ALA A 27 -0.50 -19.74 5.35
C ALA A 27 0.42 -20.39 6.39
N ARG A 28 1.68 -20.62 6.03
CA ARG A 28 2.69 -21.11 6.97
C ARG A 28 2.96 -20.03 8.01
N VAL A 29 3.09 -20.42 9.28
CA VAL A 29 3.49 -19.50 10.34
C VAL A 29 4.97 -19.71 10.64
N PRO A 30 5.87 -18.74 10.37
CA PRO A 30 7.26 -18.82 10.80
C PRO A 30 7.40 -18.80 12.32
N ASP A 31 8.40 -19.50 12.88
CA ASP A 31 8.58 -19.64 14.33
C ASP A 31 8.75 -18.29 15.03
N HIS A 32 9.49 -17.36 14.44
CA HIS A 32 9.71 -16.02 14.99
C HIS A 32 8.44 -15.15 15.01
N VAL A 33 7.41 -15.50 14.22
CA VAL A 33 6.11 -14.81 14.18
C VAL A 33 5.06 -15.54 15.03
N ALA A 34 5.27 -16.82 15.33
CA ALA A 34 4.27 -17.69 15.93
C ALA A 34 3.70 -17.16 17.26
N GLY A 35 4.56 -16.56 18.08
CA GLY A 35 4.18 -15.95 19.36
C GLY A 35 3.35 -14.67 19.22
N GLY A 36 3.48 -13.96 18.09
CA GLY A 36 2.84 -12.67 17.85
C GLY A 36 3.23 -11.59 18.85
N THR A 37 2.55 -10.45 18.77
CA THR A 37 2.67 -9.37 19.74
C THR A 37 1.31 -8.82 20.14
N PHE A 38 1.17 -8.36 21.38
CA PHE A 38 -0.01 -7.64 21.83
C PHE A 38 0.08 -6.16 21.43
N SER A 39 -1.08 -5.59 21.13
CA SER A 39 -1.25 -4.19 20.78
C SER A 39 -2.35 -3.53 21.61
N THR A 40 -2.05 -2.33 22.08
CA THR A 40 -2.97 -1.48 22.85
C THR A 40 -3.63 -0.40 21.99
N GLY A 41 -3.22 -0.28 20.73
CA GLY A 41 -3.71 0.69 19.77
C GLY A 41 -2.83 0.71 18.53
N ALA A 42 -3.22 1.48 17.52
CA ALA A 42 -2.39 1.66 16.33
C ALA A 42 -2.40 3.10 15.84
N ILE A 43 -1.34 3.47 15.13
CA ILE A 43 -1.25 4.69 14.32
C ILE A 43 -1.28 4.27 12.86
N VAL A 44 -2.12 4.92 12.07
CA VAL A 44 -2.21 4.68 10.62
C VAL A 44 -1.67 5.91 9.91
N MET A 45 -0.64 5.70 9.09
CA MET A 45 -0.05 6.73 8.25
C MET A 45 -0.26 6.38 6.78
N THR A 46 -0.58 7.39 5.98
CA THR A 46 -0.75 7.23 4.53
C THR A 46 0.50 7.76 3.82
N GLY A 47 1.34 6.84 3.35
CA GLY A 47 2.46 7.13 2.45
C GLY A 47 2.01 7.28 0.99
N PRO A 48 2.95 7.53 0.06
CA PRO A 48 2.66 7.75 -1.35
C PRO A 48 2.16 6.47 -2.07
N SER A 49 2.68 5.31 -1.69
CA SER A 49 2.42 3.99 -2.32
C SER A 49 1.69 3.01 -1.40
N GLU A 50 1.84 3.21 -0.08
CA GLU A 50 1.41 2.27 0.93
C GLU A 50 0.88 2.99 2.18
N TYR A 51 0.14 2.23 2.98
CA TYR A 51 -0.21 2.58 4.34
C TYR A 51 0.79 1.94 5.29
N ILE A 52 1.17 2.67 6.33
CA ILE A 52 1.94 2.15 7.45
C ILE A 52 1.00 2.05 8.64
N VAL A 53 0.90 0.85 9.21
CA VAL A 53 0.12 0.58 10.42
C VAL A 53 1.08 0.20 11.53
N ASP A 54 1.31 1.15 12.43
CA ASP A 54 2.16 0.96 13.61
C ASP A 54 1.30 0.57 14.79
N PHE A 55 1.37 -0.70 15.17
CA PHE A 55 0.74 -1.24 16.36
C PHE A 55 1.59 -0.90 17.57
N LEU A 56 0.97 -0.27 18.56
CA LEU A 56 1.63 0.25 19.75
C LEU A 56 1.49 -0.73 20.92
N GLN A 57 2.49 -0.73 21.78
CA GLN A 57 2.42 -1.29 23.12
C GLN A 57 2.68 -0.17 24.13
N THR A 58 1.59 0.29 24.76
CA THR A 58 1.61 1.38 25.75
C THR A 58 1.39 0.90 27.18
N ILE A 59 1.22 -0.41 27.39
CA ILE A 59 1.20 -1.00 28.73
C ILE A 59 2.65 -1.19 29.19
N GLY A 60 3.02 -0.48 30.26
CA GLY A 60 4.37 -0.47 30.80
C GLY A 60 5.30 0.50 30.06
N ARG A 61 6.36 0.96 30.75
CA ARG A 61 7.41 1.80 30.15
C ARG A 61 8.61 0.93 29.77
N PRO A 62 9.30 1.22 28.65
CA PRO A 62 8.99 2.29 27.69
C PRO A 62 7.83 1.92 26.76
N HIS A 63 7.02 2.91 26.37
CA HIS A 63 6.08 2.71 25.27
C HIS A 63 6.86 2.46 23.99
N LYS A 64 6.36 1.57 23.13
CA LYS A 64 7.05 1.21 21.89
C LYS A 64 6.09 0.91 20.76
N VAL A 65 6.60 0.98 19.53
CA VAL A 65 5.97 0.29 18.40
C VAL A 65 6.28 -1.20 18.53
N ALA A 66 5.23 -2.00 18.63
CA ALA A 66 5.30 -3.43 18.83
C ALA A 66 5.33 -4.20 17.50
N ALA A 67 4.66 -3.67 16.48
CA ALA A 67 4.75 -4.15 15.11
C ALA A 67 4.49 -3.00 14.15
N ARG A 68 5.21 -2.98 13.03
CA ARG A 68 4.96 -2.09 11.91
C ARG A 68 4.58 -2.93 10.71
N VAL A 69 3.38 -2.72 10.17
CA VAL A 69 2.90 -3.43 8.99
C VAL A 69 2.74 -2.46 7.83
N VAL A 70 3.33 -2.82 6.69
CA VAL A 70 3.27 -2.05 5.45
C VAL A 70 2.23 -2.68 4.53
N ILE A 71 1.18 -1.93 4.20
CA ILE A 71 0.01 -2.42 3.46
C ILE A 71 -0.16 -1.60 2.17
N PRO A 72 -0.17 -2.22 0.97
CA PRO A 72 -0.44 -1.51 -0.27
C PRO A 72 -1.80 -0.83 -0.27
N HIS A 73 -1.94 0.30 -0.96
CA HIS A 73 -3.21 1.01 -1.02
C HIS A 73 -4.41 0.15 -1.49
N PRO A 74 -4.27 -0.71 -2.52
CA PRO A 74 -5.38 -1.55 -2.97
C PRO A 74 -5.84 -2.61 -1.94
N VAL A 75 -4.99 -2.95 -0.97
CA VAL A 75 -5.25 -4.00 0.02
C VAL A 75 -6.01 -3.43 1.23
N MET A 76 -5.83 -2.17 1.55
CA MET A 76 -6.44 -1.54 2.73
C MET A 76 -7.99 -1.62 2.76
N PRO A 77 -8.73 -1.40 1.66
CA PRO A 77 -10.19 -1.57 1.66
C PRO A 77 -10.63 -2.97 2.05
N GLN A 78 -9.94 -4.01 1.56
CA GLN A 78 -10.24 -5.41 1.89
C GLN A 78 -9.98 -5.70 3.38
N PHE A 79 -8.92 -5.11 3.95
CA PHE A 79 -8.66 -5.20 5.38
C PHE A 79 -9.79 -4.56 6.19
N ILE A 80 -10.22 -3.34 5.81
CA ILE A 80 -11.32 -2.65 6.49
C ILE A 80 -12.61 -3.48 6.45
N GLU A 81 -12.93 -4.06 5.28
CA GLU A 81 -14.09 -4.93 5.13
C GLU A 81 -13.99 -6.17 6.02
N ALA A 82 -12.88 -6.90 5.96
CA ALA A 82 -12.65 -8.08 6.78
C ALA A 82 -12.74 -7.77 8.29
N LEU A 83 -12.18 -6.64 8.74
CA LEU A 83 -12.24 -6.22 10.14
C LEU A 83 -13.67 -5.81 10.54
N THR A 84 -14.42 -5.16 9.65
CA THR A 84 -15.83 -4.82 9.85
C THR A 84 -16.66 -6.08 10.03
N THR A 85 -16.57 -7.04 9.11
CA THR A 85 -17.30 -8.31 9.19
C THR A 85 -16.97 -9.07 10.48
N ASN A 86 -15.70 -9.16 10.87
CA ASN A 86 -15.31 -9.84 12.11
C ASN A 86 -15.79 -9.10 13.36
N LEU A 87 -15.83 -7.76 13.34
CA LEU A 87 -16.40 -6.99 14.44
C LEU A 87 -17.90 -7.22 14.59
N ASP A 88 -18.63 -7.35 13.49
CA ASP A 88 -20.07 -7.65 13.52
C ASP A 88 -20.34 -9.08 14.00
N LEU A 89 -19.53 -10.06 13.56
CA LEU A 89 -19.56 -11.44 14.08
C LEU A 89 -19.28 -11.48 15.59
N TYR A 90 -18.29 -10.70 16.06
CA TYR A 90 -18.01 -10.53 17.47
C TYR A 90 -19.23 -9.98 18.21
N ARG A 91 -19.83 -8.89 17.72
CA ARG A 91 -21.01 -8.26 18.34
C ARG A 91 -22.19 -9.21 18.48
N ASN A 92 -22.46 -9.98 17.43
CA ASN A 92 -23.53 -10.97 17.45
C ASN A 92 -23.29 -12.07 18.50
N ARG A 93 -22.03 -12.38 18.79
CA ARG A 93 -21.65 -13.47 19.71
C ARG A 93 -21.47 -13.02 21.16
N PHE A 94 -20.89 -11.83 21.37
CA PHE A 94 -20.42 -11.36 22.67
C PHE A 94 -21.02 -10.01 23.10
N GLY A 95 -21.79 -9.35 22.23
CA GLY A 95 -22.26 -7.98 22.42
C GLY A 95 -21.22 -6.93 22.03
N ASP A 96 -21.52 -5.65 22.27
CA ASP A 96 -20.60 -4.57 21.94
C ASP A 96 -19.29 -4.66 22.74
N PRO A 97 -18.13 -4.49 22.10
CA PRO A 97 -16.85 -4.53 22.78
C PRO A 97 -16.73 -3.37 23.77
N VAL A 98 -16.36 -3.69 25.01
CA VAL A 98 -16.13 -2.70 26.06
C VAL A 98 -14.93 -1.84 25.66
N SER A 99 -15.22 -0.65 25.16
CA SER A 99 -14.20 0.33 24.82
C SER A 99 -13.83 1.11 26.08
N PRO A 100 -12.54 1.32 26.41
CA PRO A 100 -12.18 2.24 27.47
C PRO A 100 -12.78 3.62 27.12
N GLN A 101 -13.55 4.18 28.06
CA GLN A 101 -14.19 5.48 27.85
C GLN A 101 -13.12 6.51 27.46
N PRO A 102 -13.25 7.18 26.30
CA PRO A 102 -12.40 8.33 26.04
C PRO A 102 -12.69 9.34 27.14
N GLN A 103 -11.68 9.69 27.93
CA GLN A 103 -11.80 10.85 28.81
C GLN A 103 -12.24 12.03 27.95
N PRO A 104 -13.24 12.82 28.38
CA PRO A 104 -13.69 13.96 27.63
C PRO A 104 -12.47 14.81 27.30
N PRO A 105 -12.25 15.15 26.01
CA PRO A 105 -11.09 15.92 25.64
C PRO A 105 -11.15 17.24 26.41
N ASN A 106 -10.17 17.50 27.27
CA ASN A 106 -10.03 18.82 27.85
C ASN A 106 -9.87 19.79 26.67
N PRO A 107 -10.73 20.80 26.53
CA PRO A 107 -10.71 21.71 25.38
C PRO A 107 -9.39 22.48 25.26
N ASP A 108 -8.63 22.59 26.36
CA ASP A 108 -7.32 23.25 26.42
C ASP A 108 -6.13 22.34 26.06
N VAL A 109 -6.33 21.02 25.93
CA VAL A 109 -5.24 20.10 25.56
C VAL A 109 -5.15 20.05 24.05
N ARG A 110 -4.08 20.67 23.51
CA ARG A 110 -3.71 20.52 22.10
C ARG A 110 -3.60 19.05 21.75
N ARG A 111 -4.25 18.61 20.67
CA ARG A 111 -4.07 17.26 20.15
C ARG A 111 -2.63 17.13 19.66
N PRO A 112 -1.83 16.20 20.20
CA PRO A 112 -0.46 16.02 19.75
C PRO A 112 -0.45 15.61 18.28
N SER A 113 0.51 16.15 17.55
CA SER A 113 0.83 15.77 16.19
C SER A 113 1.35 14.31 16.13
N PRO A 114 1.27 13.64 14.97
CA PRO A 114 1.85 12.30 14.83
C PRO A 114 3.33 12.24 15.21
N GLN A 115 4.10 13.29 14.90
CA GLN A 115 5.52 13.35 15.23
C GLN A 115 5.77 13.37 16.74
N GLU A 116 5.04 14.21 17.48
CA GLU A 116 5.14 14.25 18.95
C GLU A 116 4.78 12.90 19.58
N ILE A 117 3.83 12.16 18.98
CA ILE A 117 3.52 10.80 19.44
C ILE A 117 4.70 9.86 19.22
N TYR A 118 5.41 9.95 18.09
CA TYR A 118 6.58 9.10 17.81
C TYR A 118 7.80 9.43 18.67
N ASP A 119 8.00 10.70 19.05
CA ASP A 119 9.11 11.09 19.93
C ASP A 119 9.05 10.39 21.30
N ASP A 120 7.84 10.07 21.77
CA ASP A 120 7.59 9.34 23.01
C ASP A 120 7.64 7.80 22.87
N LEU A 121 7.77 7.29 21.65
CA LEU A 121 7.75 5.86 21.34
C LEU A 121 9.15 5.35 21.03
N LYS A 122 9.56 4.28 21.71
CA LYS A 122 10.71 3.52 21.25
C LYS A 122 10.38 2.76 19.96
N MET A 123 11.33 2.77 19.04
CA MET A 123 11.30 1.98 17.81
C MET A 123 12.39 0.91 17.89
N PRO A 124 12.06 -0.34 18.27
CA PRO A 124 13.01 -1.45 18.18
C PRO A 124 13.52 -1.63 16.74
N ASP A 125 14.80 -1.98 16.60
CA ASP A 125 15.44 -2.16 15.28
C ASP A 125 14.71 -3.19 14.40
N GLU A 126 14.20 -4.25 15.02
CA GLU A 126 13.45 -5.34 14.37
C GLU A 126 12.14 -4.88 13.72
N VAL A 127 11.51 -3.81 14.21
CA VAL A 127 10.27 -3.26 13.65
C VAL A 127 10.50 -2.02 12.79
N LEU A 128 11.74 -1.50 12.74
CA LEU A 128 12.04 -0.21 12.13
C LEU A 128 11.67 -0.18 10.64
N SER A 129 12.02 -1.25 9.91
CA SER A 129 11.65 -1.46 8.51
C SER A 129 10.22 -1.99 8.33
N GLY A 130 9.66 -2.61 9.36
CA GLY A 130 8.35 -3.25 9.33
C GLY A 130 8.28 -4.50 8.44
N THR A 131 7.08 -5.05 8.35
CA THR A 131 6.78 -6.24 7.54
C THR A 131 5.71 -5.92 6.51
N TYR A 132 5.94 -6.30 5.26
CA TYR A 132 4.95 -6.17 4.20
C TYR A 132 3.79 -7.15 4.39
N ALA A 133 2.58 -6.74 4.03
CA ALA A 133 1.40 -7.60 3.99
C ALA A 133 0.49 -7.26 2.82
N ASN A 134 0.06 -8.27 2.07
CA ASN A 134 -0.92 -8.15 0.99
C ASN A 134 -2.26 -8.82 1.30
N GLY A 135 -2.43 -9.28 2.54
CA GLY A 135 -3.67 -9.86 3.04
C GLY A 135 -3.66 -9.94 4.55
N VAL A 136 -4.81 -10.30 5.11
CA VAL A 136 -4.99 -10.48 6.55
C VAL A 136 -6.02 -11.58 6.79
N MET A 137 -5.74 -12.44 7.76
CA MET A 137 -6.70 -13.38 8.32
C MET A 137 -7.05 -12.91 9.73
N ILE A 138 -8.34 -12.81 10.02
CA ILE A 138 -8.83 -12.26 11.29
C ILE A 138 -9.61 -13.35 12.00
N GLY A 139 -9.30 -13.56 13.27
CA GLY A 139 -10.09 -14.33 14.21
C GLY A 139 -10.30 -13.54 15.49
N HIS A 140 -11.31 -13.89 16.28
CA HIS A 140 -11.57 -13.21 17.55
C HIS A 140 -12.04 -14.16 18.64
N GLY A 141 -11.59 -13.89 19.87
CA GLY A 141 -12.13 -14.44 21.10
C GLY A 141 -13.12 -13.47 21.74
N ALA A 142 -13.44 -13.69 23.02
CA ALA A 142 -14.27 -12.78 23.80
C ALA A 142 -13.54 -11.50 24.21
N THR A 143 -12.20 -11.52 24.28
CA THR A 143 -11.37 -10.43 24.82
C THR A 143 -10.46 -9.78 23.80
N GLU A 144 -10.14 -10.46 22.71
CA GLU A 144 -9.14 -10.02 21.73
C GLU A 144 -9.43 -10.49 20.31
N PHE A 145 -8.86 -9.77 19.35
CA PHE A 145 -8.81 -10.10 17.94
C PHE A 145 -7.37 -10.49 17.58
N GLY A 146 -7.21 -11.63 16.91
CA GLY A 146 -5.96 -12.02 16.27
C GLY A 146 -5.97 -11.55 14.82
N LEU A 147 -4.97 -10.76 14.46
CA LEU A 147 -4.71 -10.26 13.11
C LEU A 147 -3.45 -10.95 12.57
N ASP A 148 -3.64 -11.93 11.69
CA ASP A 148 -2.56 -12.61 10.98
C ASP A 148 -2.35 -11.93 9.64
N PHE A 149 -1.34 -11.07 9.55
CA PHE A 149 -0.95 -10.42 8.31
C PHE A 149 -0.20 -11.40 7.41
N LEU A 150 -0.57 -11.42 6.14
CA LEU A 150 -0.13 -12.43 5.19
C LEU A 150 0.75 -11.83 4.11
N THR A 151 1.78 -12.59 3.73
CA THR A 151 2.49 -12.46 2.47
C THR A 151 2.11 -13.64 1.59
N SER A 152 1.18 -13.41 0.67
CA SER A 152 0.75 -14.41 -0.31
C SER A 152 1.65 -14.37 -1.54
N PHE A 153 2.79 -15.05 -1.45
CA PHE A 153 3.76 -15.21 -2.54
C PHE A 153 3.84 -16.69 -2.96
N PHE A 154 4.18 -16.94 -4.21
CA PHE A 154 4.51 -18.29 -4.67
C PHE A 154 5.83 -18.76 -4.01
N PRO A 155 5.97 -20.05 -3.62
CA PRO A 155 5.02 -21.15 -3.77
C PRO A 155 3.99 -21.28 -2.64
N GLN A 156 4.18 -20.57 -1.53
CA GLN A 156 3.33 -20.70 -0.35
C GLN A 156 3.20 -19.38 0.40
N SER A 157 1.97 -19.03 0.77
CA SER A 157 1.70 -17.90 1.65
C SER A 157 2.30 -18.12 3.04
N ALA A 158 2.80 -17.04 3.65
CA ALA A 158 3.29 -17.04 5.02
C ALA A 158 2.65 -15.93 5.84
N VAL A 159 2.58 -16.12 7.16
CA VAL A 159 2.23 -15.06 8.11
C VAL A 159 3.47 -14.19 8.32
N SER A 160 3.41 -12.92 7.93
CA SER A 160 4.50 -11.96 8.08
C SER A 160 4.48 -11.25 9.44
N ALA A 161 3.30 -11.03 10.00
CA ALA A 161 3.13 -10.52 11.36
C ALA A 161 1.85 -11.08 11.99
N ARG A 162 1.90 -11.33 13.30
CA ARG A 162 0.74 -11.72 14.10
C ARG A 162 0.56 -10.71 15.21
N VAL A 163 -0.59 -10.03 15.22
CA VAL A 163 -0.91 -8.99 16.20
C VAL A 163 -2.20 -9.32 16.92
N PHE A 164 -2.17 -9.29 18.25
CA PHE A 164 -3.33 -9.45 19.10
C PHE A 164 -3.79 -8.08 19.59
N VAL A 165 -5.03 -7.71 19.28
CA VAL A 165 -5.62 -6.42 19.63
C VAL A 165 -6.75 -6.66 20.61
N ALA A 166 -6.78 -5.93 21.73
CA ALA A 166 -7.91 -6.00 22.65
C ALA A 166 -9.22 -5.63 21.94
N ALA A 167 -10.30 -6.39 22.17
CA ALA A 167 -11.57 -6.23 21.47
C ALA A 167 -12.12 -4.78 21.56
N GLY A 168 -11.96 -4.14 22.73
CA GLY A 168 -12.31 -2.74 22.96
C GLY A 168 -11.59 -1.72 22.09
N GLN A 169 -10.44 -2.05 21.50
CA GLN A 169 -9.66 -1.16 20.64
C GLN A 169 -10.02 -1.29 19.16
N VAL A 170 -10.65 -2.40 18.77
CA VAL A 170 -10.97 -2.71 17.36
C VAL A 170 -11.88 -1.67 16.71
N PRO A 171 -12.95 -1.17 17.35
CA PRO A 171 -13.77 -0.12 16.74
C PRO A 171 -12.97 1.15 16.40
N ARG A 172 -12.07 1.57 17.29
CA ARG A 172 -11.22 2.74 17.08
C ARG A 172 -10.18 2.52 15.98
N LEU A 173 -9.60 1.33 15.92
CA LEU A 173 -8.71 0.92 14.84
C LEU A 173 -9.45 1.00 13.50
N LEU A 174 -10.64 0.39 13.42
CA LEU A 174 -11.45 0.38 12.20
C LEU A 174 -11.78 1.79 11.71
N GLU A 175 -12.20 2.69 12.61
CA GLU A 175 -12.48 4.07 12.23
C GLU A 175 -11.23 4.84 11.78
N SER A 176 -10.07 4.56 12.38
CA SER A 176 -8.79 5.14 11.95
C SER A 176 -8.39 4.68 10.55
N LEU A 177 -8.54 3.38 10.24
CA LEU A 177 -8.26 2.83 8.91
C LEU A 177 -9.20 3.44 7.86
N LYS A 178 -10.51 3.50 8.14
CA LYS A 178 -11.50 4.16 7.27
C LYS A 178 -11.17 5.64 7.04
N GLY A 179 -10.78 6.36 8.09
CA GLY A 179 -10.35 7.76 8.01
C GLY A 179 -9.15 7.93 7.09
N ALA A 180 -8.14 7.07 7.22
CA ALA A 180 -6.94 7.10 6.39
C ALA A 180 -7.25 6.86 4.89
N VAL A 181 -8.16 5.93 4.58
CA VAL A 181 -8.61 5.69 3.18
C VAL A 181 -9.34 6.89 2.62
N ARG A 182 -10.33 7.45 3.33
CA ARG A 182 -11.06 8.65 2.88
C ARG A 182 -10.13 9.84 2.63
N GLN A 183 -9.18 10.07 3.54
CA GLN A 183 -8.20 11.15 3.38
C GLN A 183 -7.30 10.93 2.16
N PHE A 184 -6.89 9.68 1.91
CA PHE A 184 -6.10 9.34 0.74
C PHE A 184 -6.87 9.61 -0.57
N GLU A 185 -8.11 9.13 -0.66
CA GLU A 185 -8.97 9.32 -1.84
C GLU A 185 -9.22 10.80 -2.12
N GLN A 186 -9.48 11.60 -1.08
CA GLN A 186 -9.69 13.04 -1.22
C GLN A 186 -8.43 13.77 -1.72
N ARG A 187 -7.24 13.39 -1.23
CA ARG A 187 -5.97 13.93 -1.76
C ARG A 187 -5.76 13.54 -3.22
N ARG A 188 -6.09 12.29 -3.61
CA ARG A 188 -5.94 11.83 -5.00
C ARG A 188 -6.89 12.57 -5.96
N LEU A 189 -8.09 12.92 -5.50
CA LEU A 189 -9.06 13.67 -6.30
C LEU A 189 -8.68 15.16 -6.41
N GLY A 190 -8.14 15.75 -5.34
CA GLY A 190 -7.72 17.16 -5.32
C GLY A 190 -6.36 17.44 -5.98
N ASN A 191 -5.52 16.43 -6.18
CA ASN A 191 -4.21 16.55 -6.80
C ASN A 191 -3.96 15.34 -7.73
N PRO A 192 -4.48 15.34 -8.97
CA PRO A 192 -4.24 14.26 -9.91
C PRO A 192 -2.73 14.09 -10.16
N PRO A 193 -2.24 12.86 -10.40
CA PRO A 193 -0.83 12.67 -10.75
C PRO A 193 -0.48 13.54 -11.97
N PRO A 194 0.72 14.16 -12.01
CA PRO A 194 1.15 14.89 -13.19
C PRO A 194 1.07 13.95 -14.40
N ALA A 195 0.36 14.38 -15.45
CA ALA A 195 0.31 13.64 -16.69
C ALA A 195 1.75 13.36 -17.15
N SER A 196 2.07 12.10 -17.43
CA SER A 196 3.36 11.70 -17.98
C SER A 196 3.69 12.63 -19.16
N PRO A 197 4.93 13.18 -19.25
CA PRO A 197 5.29 13.98 -20.41
C PRO A 197 5.05 13.15 -21.68
N PRO A 198 4.56 13.77 -22.77
CA PRO A 198 4.31 13.04 -24.02
C PRO A 198 5.61 12.33 -24.44
N PRO A 199 5.52 11.11 -25.02
CA PRO A 199 6.70 10.41 -25.49
C PRO A 199 7.47 11.34 -26.42
N VAL A 200 8.73 11.61 -26.06
CA VAL A 200 9.65 12.35 -26.92
C VAL A 200 9.72 11.59 -28.22
N ALA A 201 9.21 12.19 -29.30
CA ALA A 201 9.29 11.60 -30.63
C ALA A 201 10.76 11.26 -30.93
N PRO A 202 11.06 10.09 -31.52
CA PRO A 202 12.44 9.75 -31.87
C PRO A 202 13.04 10.84 -32.78
N PRO A 203 14.34 11.15 -32.64
CA PRO A 203 14.98 12.19 -33.43
C PRO A 203 14.79 11.91 -34.92
N GLN A 204 14.20 12.85 -35.64
CA GLN A 204 14.08 12.75 -37.10
C GLN A 204 15.49 12.76 -37.70
N PRO A 205 15.79 11.85 -38.66
CA PRO A 205 17.07 11.87 -39.35
C PRO A 205 17.24 13.20 -40.10
N PRO A 206 18.46 13.75 -40.19
CA PRO A 206 18.69 15.00 -40.91
C PRO A 206 18.27 14.82 -42.36
N THR A 207 17.32 15.64 -42.81
CA THR A 207 16.98 15.77 -44.23
C THR A 207 18.20 16.30 -44.95
N SER A 208 18.83 15.47 -45.77
CA SER A 208 19.87 15.90 -46.71
C SER A 208 19.24 16.80 -47.77
N SER A 209 19.46 18.12 -47.68
CA SER A 209 19.19 19.04 -48.78
C SER A 209 20.15 18.72 -49.94
N PRO A 210 19.68 18.62 -51.19
CA PRO A 210 20.57 18.48 -52.34
C PRO A 210 21.31 19.80 -52.65
N PRO A 211 22.49 19.74 -53.30
CA PRO A 211 23.33 20.91 -53.53
C PRO A 211 22.76 21.81 -54.64
N ASP A 212 22.80 23.12 -54.40
CA ASP A 212 22.53 24.15 -55.40
C ASP A 212 23.44 23.98 -56.62
N SER A 213 22.85 23.94 -57.81
CA SER A 213 23.58 24.06 -59.08
C SER A 213 23.69 25.54 -59.47
N PRO A 214 24.87 26.01 -59.92
CA PRO A 214 25.07 27.40 -60.29
C PRO A 214 24.68 27.63 -61.75
N SER A 215 24.06 28.76 -62.05
CA SER A 215 24.03 29.30 -63.41
C SER A 215 24.33 30.79 -63.38
N GLY A 216 25.46 31.17 -63.99
CA GLY A 216 25.78 32.54 -64.39
C GLY A 216 24.75 33.09 -65.39
N SER A 217 24.68 34.39 -65.67
CA SER A 217 25.80 35.29 -65.99
C SER A 217 25.43 36.78 -65.76
N PRO A 218 26.41 37.73 -65.81
CA PRO A 218 26.31 39.14 -65.41
C PRO A 218 26.27 40.09 -66.65
N PRO A 219 26.75 41.36 -66.60
CA PRO A 219 26.30 42.55 -65.84
C PRO A 219 25.96 43.75 -66.79
N ASP A 220 25.40 44.86 -66.28
CA ASP A 220 25.76 46.17 -66.84
C ASP A 220 25.60 47.35 -65.84
N THR A 221 26.79 47.78 -65.39
CA THR A 221 27.36 49.12 -65.07
C THR A 221 26.51 50.34 -64.62
N PRO A 222 26.97 51.11 -63.58
CA PRO A 222 26.41 52.38 -63.05
C PRO A 222 27.04 53.61 -63.79
N PRO A 223 27.03 54.91 -63.36
CA PRO A 223 26.83 55.53 -62.04
C PRO A 223 26.02 56.86 -61.98
N ASP A 224 25.68 57.33 -60.77
CA ASP A 224 26.12 58.66 -60.31
C ASP A 224 25.85 58.89 -58.81
N SER A 225 26.79 59.58 -58.17
CA SER A 225 26.74 60.23 -56.84
C SER A 225 27.31 61.65 -57.07
N PRO A 226 27.31 62.63 -56.13
CA PRO A 226 27.13 62.55 -54.68
C PRO A 226 26.40 63.80 -54.07
N SER A 227 26.65 64.05 -52.77
CA SER A 227 26.52 65.33 -52.02
C SER A 227 25.23 65.45 -51.18
N ALA A 228 25.21 65.87 -49.91
CA ALA A 228 26.21 66.16 -48.87
C ALA A 228 25.44 66.26 -47.53
N GLY A 229 26.13 66.11 -46.39
CA GLY A 229 25.64 66.50 -45.05
C GLY A 229 25.58 68.03 -44.87
N PRO A 230 25.65 68.60 -43.64
CA PRO A 230 25.90 68.01 -42.32
C PRO A 230 24.84 68.48 -41.25
N GLU A 231 24.87 68.12 -39.96
CA GLU A 231 25.49 68.81 -38.80
C GLU A 231 24.49 68.67 -37.60
N THR A 232 24.83 68.07 -36.45
CA THR A 232 25.36 68.59 -35.15
C THR A 232 24.32 68.90 -34.04
N GLY A 233 24.74 68.63 -32.77
CA GLY A 233 24.18 69.15 -31.50
C GLY A 233 23.38 68.12 -30.68
N GLU A 234 23.90 67.44 -29.65
CA GLU A 234 24.30 67.89 -28.29
C GLU A 234 23.23 68.67 -27.51
N GLY A 235 22.89 68.19 -26.29
CA GLY A 235 22.27 69.04 -25.27
C GLY A 235 21.40 68.33 -24.22
N GLN A 236 22.04 67.92 -23.10
CA GLN A 236 21.53 67.75 -21.72
C GLN A 236 20.42 66.74 -21.41
#